data_AF-A0A0S3RFW0-F1
#
_entry.id   AF-A0A0S3RFW0-F1
#
_cell.length_a   1.000
_cell.length_b   1.000
_cell.length_c   1.000
_cell.angle_alpha   90.00
_cell.angle_beta   90.00
_cell.angle_gamma   90.00
#
_symmetry.space_group_name_H-M   'P 1'
#
loop_
_entity.id
_entity.type
_entity.pdbx_description
1 polymer ?
#
loop_
_entity_poly.entity_id
_entity_poly.type
_entity_poly.pdbx_seq_one_letter_code
_entity_poly.pdbx_strand_id
1 'polypeptide(L)'
;MALRPGGVLCIQAESIWFQSLDIEELFTKCHQTFKGSSDYAWTTVPAYPSGVIGFLLCSTEGPYVDFRNPINPVDPENYGISNKPLKFYNSEVHSAAFCLPSFAKRFSNAKATKRP
;
A
#
# COMPACT_ATOMS: atom_id res chain seq x y z
N MET A 1 3.94 -1.20 -21.80
CA MET A 1 3.57 -0.96 -20.38
C MET A 1 2.47 0.10 -20.37
N ALA A 2 1.36 -0.10 -19.64
CA ALA A 2 0.18 0.80 -19.70
C ALA A 2 0.28 2.02 -18.77
N LEU A 3 1.15 1.96 -17.76
CA LEU A 3 1.37 3.06 -16.81
C LEU A 3 2.41 4.03 -17.36
N ARG A 4 2.11 5.34 -17.23
CA ARG A 4 3.08 6.42 -17.48
C ARG A 4 4.21 6.38 -16.45
N PRO A 5 5.36 7.05 -16.68
CA PRO A 5 6.38 7.24 -15.65
C PRO A 5 5.82 7.84 -14.35
N GLY A 6 6.20 7.28 -13.21
CA GLY A 6 5.61 7.57 -11.89
C GLY A 6 4.16 7.11 -11.72
N GLY A 7 3.59 6.37 -12.68
CA GLY A 7 2.27 5.77 -12.58
C GLY A 7 2.22 4.72 -11.47
N VAL A 8 1.07 4.62 -10.81
CA VAL A 8 0.87 3.77 -9.63
C VAL A 8 -0.01 2.57 -9.95
N LEU A 9 0.29 1.45 -9.33
CA LEU A 9 -0.51 0.23 -9.30
C LEU A 9 -0.87 -0.07 -7.84
N CYS A 10 -2.10 -0.49 -7.61
CA CYS A 10 -2.54 -1.09 -6.35
C CYS A 10 -3.20 -2.44 -6.68
N ILE A 11 -2.71 -3.51 -6.08
CA ILE A 11 -3.32 -4.84 -6.18
C ILE A 11 -3.68 -5.35 -4.80
N GLN A 12 -4.75 -6.13 -4.73
CA GLN A 12 -5.05 -6.93 -3.54
C GLN A 12 -3.93 -7.97 -3.34
N ALA A 13 -3.50 -8.16 -2.08
CA ALA A 13 -2.30 -8.93 -1.72
C ALA A 13 -2.52 -9.82 -0.49
N GLU A 14 -3.71 -10.42 -0.40
CA GLU A 14 -4.23 -11.26 0.70
C GLU A 14 -3.97 -10.73 2.11
N SER A 15 -4.29 -11.54 3.12
CA SER A 15 -4.05 -11.21 4.52
C SER A 15 -2.63 -11.55 4.94
N ILE A 16 -2.01 -10.64 5.71
CA ILE A 16 -0.74 -10.87 6.42
C ILE A 16 -0.75 -12.07 7.37
N TRP A 17 -1.94 -12.56 7.75
CA TRP A 17 -2.09 -13.71 8.66
C TRP A 17 -2.08 -15.06 7.94
N PHE A 18 -2.19 -15.08 6.61
CA PHE A 18 -2.10 -16.32 5.85
C PHE A 18 -0.69 -16.55 5.34
N GLN A 19 -0.11 -17.67 5.78
CA GLN A 19 1.23 -18.10 5.39
C GLN A 19 1.30 -18.65 3.96
N SER A 20 0.15 -18.98 3.36
CA SER A 20 0.06 -19.49 1.99
C SER A 20 0.29 -18.43 0.92
N LEU A 21 0.22 -17.14 1.28
CA LEU A 21 0.64 -16.09 0.38
C LEU A 21 2.14 -15.85 0.58
N ASP A 22 2.92 -16.17 -0.43
CA ASP A 22 4.32 -15.76 -0.47
C ASP A 22 4.38 -14.26 -0.79
N ILE A 23 4.10 -13.45 0.22
CA ILE A 23 4.17 -11.99 0.15
C ILE A 23 5.59 -11.57 -0.29
N GLU A 24 6.63 -12.31 0.08
CA GLU A 24 8.01 -12.04 -0.35
C GLU A 24 8.18 -12.26 -1.86
N GLU A 25 7.63 -13.33 -2.41
CA GLU A 25 7.62 -13.57 -3.86
C GLU A 25 6.83 -12.48 -4.60
N LEU A 26 5.68 -12.06 -4.05
CA LEU A 26 4.87 -10.98 -4.64
C LEU A 26 5.66 -9.66 -4.66
N PHE A 27 6.28 -9.29 -3.54
CA PHE A 27 7.17 -8.12 -3.47
C PHE A 27 8.33 -8.24 -4.46
N THR A 28 8.93 -9.43 -4.58
CA THR A 28 10.05 -9.68 -5.49
C THR A 28 9.66 -9.47 -6.95
N LYS A 29 8.55 -10.07 -7.39
CA LYS A 29 7.99 -9.90 -8.74
C LYS A 29 7.66 -8.44 -9.03
N CYS A 30 7.07 -7.76 -8.06
CA CYS A 30 6.76 -6.35 -8.16
C CYS A 30 8.02 -5.49 -8.24
N HIS A 31 9.05 -5.74 -7.44
CA HIS A 31 10.33 -5.02 -7.51
C HIS A 31 11.10 -5.26 -8.82
N GLN A 32 10.94 -6.43 -9.44
CA GLN A 32 11.51 -6.71 -10.74
C GLN A 32 10.86 -5.86 -11.84
N THR A 33 9.56 -5.59 -11.72
CA THR A 33 8.76 -4.88 -12.73
C THR A 33 8.67 -3.37 -12.48
N PHE A 34 8.44 -2.97 -11.24
CA PHE A 34 8.21 -1.60 -10.79
C PHE A 34 9.47 -1.07 -10.08
N LYS A 35 10.16 -0.14 -10.74
CA LYS A 35 11.43 0.41 -10.26
C LYS A 35 11.31 1.65 -9.38
N GLY A 36 10.10 2.14 -9.14
CA GLY A 36 9.84 3.26 -8.24
C GLY A 36 9.68 2.82 -6.78
N SER A 37 8.67 3.40 -6.13
CA SER A 37 8.30 3.09 -4.75
C SER A 37 7.45 1.82 -4.69
N SER A 38 7.48 1.16 -3.54
CA SER A 38 6.68 -0.04 -3.29
C SER A 38 6.41 -0.16 -1.80
N ASP A 39 5.16 -0.35 -1.42
CA ASP A 39 4.74 -0.47 -0.03
C ASP A 39 3.54 -1.41 0.10
N TYR A 40 3.40 -2.03 1.26
CA TYR A 40 2.22 -2.83 1.59
C TYR A 40 1.39 -2.12 2.64
N ALA A 41 0.09 -2.00 2.36
CA ALA A 41 -0.91 -1.47 3.25
C ALA A 41 -1.91 -2.58 3.60
N TRP A 42 -2.58 -2.48 4.74
CA TRP A 42 -3.62 -3.41 5.14
C TRP A 42 -4.80 -2.71 5.79
N THR A 43 -5.94 -3.39 5.80
CA THR A 43 -7.16 -2.88 6.42
C THR A 43 -8.02 -4.00 6.99
N THR A 44 -8.94 -3.65 7.87
CA THR A 44 -9.93 -4.58 8.44
C THR A 44 -11.15 -4.67 7.52
N VAL A 45 -11.55 -5.91 7.22
CA VAL A 45 -12.77 -6.23 6.50
C VAL A 45 -13.35 -7.49 7.16
N PRO A 46 -14.35 -7.36 8.05
CA PRO A 46 -14.82 -8.49 8.87
C PRO A 46 -15.26 -9.72 8.09
N ALA A 47 -15.78 -9.53 6.88
CA ALA A 47 -16.22 -10.61 6.01
C ALA A 47 -15.08 -11.29 5.23
N TYR A 48 -13.88 -10.72 5.20
CA TYR A 48 -12.72 -11.32 4.54
C TYR A 48 -12.13 -12.41 5.45
N PRO A 49 -11.60 -13.52 4.90
CA PRO A 49 -10.90 -14.51 5.72
C PRO A 49 -9.80 -13.84 6.57
N SER A 50 -9.71 -14.21 7.86
CA SER A 50 -8.90 -13.56 8.92
C SER A 50 -9.34 -12.15 9.37
N GLY A 51 -10.40 -11.60 8.80
CA GLY A 51 -10.96 -10.28 9.16
C GLY A 51 -10.16 -9.09 8.61
N VAL A 52 -9.13 -9.34 7.79
CA VAL A 52 -8.26 -8.31 7.23
C VAL A 52 -7.86 -8.64 5.80
N ILE A 53 -7.47 -7.62 5.05
CA ILE A 53 -6.96 -7.74 3.69
C ILE A 53 -5.82 -6.74 3.47
N GLY A 54 -4.85 -7.15 2.67
CA GLY A 54 -3.71 -6.34 2.27
C GLY A 54 -3.75 -5.88 0.83
N PHE A 55 -2.92 -4.88 0.57
CA PHE A 55 -2.72 -4.26 -0.73
C PHE A 55 -1.24 -4.02 -0.96
N LEU A 56 -0.76 -4.40 -2.14
CA LEU A 56 0.58 -4.03 -2.59
C LEU A 56 0.48 -2.83 -3.52
N LEU A 57 1.15 -1.76 -3.14
CA LEU A 57 1.25 -0.52 -3.91
C LEU A 57 2.63 -0.45 -4.55
N CYS A 58 2.68 -0.10 -5.83
CA CYS A 58 3.92 0.01 -6.60
C CYS A 58 3.85 1.21 -7.53
N SER A 59 4.98 1.86 -7.79
CA SER A 59 5.10 2.87 -8.84
C SER A 59 6.13 2.48 -9.89
N THR A 60 5.86 2.83 -11.14
CA THR A 60 6.87 2.76 -12.20
C THR A 60 8.00 3.76 -11.92
N GLU A 61 9.13 3.61 -12.63
CA GLU A 61 10.20 4.60 -12.63
C GLU A 61 9.67 5.99 -13.02
N GLY A 62 10.17 7.04 -12.37
CA GLY A 62 9.73 8.41 -12.57
C GLY A 62 9.74 9.21 -11.26
N PRO A 63 8.87 10.23 -11.13
CA PRO A 63 8.72 10.99 -9.89
C PRO A 63 8.50 10.07 -8.68
N TYR A 64 9.16 10.39 -7.57
CA TYR A 64 9.03 9.63 -6.34
C TYR A 64 7.57 9.66 -5.85
N VAL A 65 7.06 8.50 -5.46
CA VAL A 65 5.72 8.36 -4.89
C VAL A 65 5.87 7.98 -3.43
N ASP A 66 5.40 8.85 -2.54
CA ASP A 66 5.24 8.50 -1.13
C ASP A 66 3.85 7.90 -0.92
N PHE A 67 3.79 6.59 -0.71
CA PHE A 67 2.50 5.93 -0.46
C PHE A 67 1.98 6.16 0.96
N ARG A 68 2.85 6.49 1.93
CA ARG A 68 2.44 6.65 3.34
C ARG A 68 1.73 7.96 3.59
N ASN A 69 2.06 9.00 2.82
CA ASN A 69 1.47 10.32 2.96
C ASN A 69 0.62 10.65 1.73
N PRO A 70 -0.71 10.78 1.85
CA PRO A 70 -1.57 11.03 0.70
C PRO A 70 -1.30 12.43 0.12
N ILE A 71 -0.87 12.50 -1.14
CA ILE A 71 -0.55 13.77 -1.82
C ILE A 71 -1.75 14.72 -1.96
N ASN A 72 -2.95 14.16 -1.97
CA ASN A 72 -4.22 14.90 -1.96
C ASN A 72 -5.06 14.37 -0.79
N PRO A 73 -4.86 14.90 0.43
CA PRO A 73 -5.60 14.43 1.60
C PRO A 73 -7.10 14.73 1.47
N VAL A 74 -7.93 13.86 2.04
CA VAL A 74 -9.39 14.09 2.07
C VAL A 74 -9.71 14.84 3.36
N ASP A 75 -10.23 16.06 3.22
CA ASP A 75 -10.58 16.92 4.35
C ASP A 75 -12.00 16.57 4.86
N PRO A 76 -12.31 16.72 6.16
CA PRO A 76 -13.66 16.48 6.66
C PRO A 76 -14.72 17.42 6.05
N GLU A 77 -14.30 18.62 5.64
CA GLU A 77 -15.16 19.61 4.97
C GLU A 77 -15.23 19.41 3.45
N ASN A 78 -14.25 18.73 2.88
CA ASN A 78 -14.13 18.50 1.44
C ASN A 78 -13.80 17.02 1.20
N TYR A 79 -14.82 16.21 0.94
CA TYR A 79 -14.74 14.77 0.70
C TYR A 79 -13.98 14.39 -0.60
N GLY A 80 -13.10 15.28 -1.09
CA GLY A 80 -12.38 15.19 -2.34
C GLY A 80 -13.35 15.14 -3.52
N ILE A 81 -13.28 14.04 -4.27
CA ILE A 81 -14.17 13.78 -5.41
C ILE A 81 -15.49 13.11 -5.02
N SER A 82 -15.68 12.79 -3.73
CA SER A 82 -16.88 12.10 -3.28
C SER A 82 -18.02 13.08 -3.05
N ASN A 83 -19.20 12.76 -3.59
CA ASN A 83 -20.43 13.52 -3.35
C ASN A 83 -21.05 13.24 -1.96
N LYS A 84 -20.44 12.34 -1.17
CA LYS A 84 -20.94 11.91 0.14
C LYS A 84 -19.79 11.72 1.13
N PRO A 85 -20.05 11.82 2.45
CA PRO A 85 -19.06 11.49 3.46
C PRO A 85 -18.53 10.07 3.27
N LEU A 86 -17.20 9.92 3.36
CA LEU A 86 -16.57 8.61 3.34
C LEU A 86 -16.85 7.87 4.64
N LYS A 87 -17.16 6.57 4.55
CA LYS A 87 -17.51 5.74 5.71
C LYS A 87 -16.30 5.11 6.41
N PHE A 88 -15.18 4.97 5.70
CA PHE A 88 -14.02 4.21 6.16
C PHE A 88 -12.72 4.97 5.93
N TYR A 89 -12.45 5.36 4.68
CA TYR A 89 -11.21 6.05 4.33
C TYR A 89 -11.21 7.50 4.83
N ASN A 90 -10.09 7.90 5.43
CA ASN A 90 -9.68 9.28 5.65
C ASN A 90 -8.13 9.30 5.65
N SER A 91 -7.52 10.49 5.70
CA SER A 91 -6.05 10.61 5.65
C SER A 91 -5.33 9.96 6.82
N GLU A 92 -5.93 9.87 8.01
CA GLU A 92 -5.33 9.18 9.16
C GLU A 92 -5.35 7.67 8.99
N VAL A 93 -6.48 7.11 8.56
CA VAL A 93 -6.65 5.70 8.23
C VAL A 93 -5.70 5.29 7.10
N HIS A 94 -5.50 6.15 6.10
CA HIS A 94 -4.52 5.95 5.04
C HIS A 94 -3.11 5.72 5.59
N SER A 95 -2.60 6.65 6.39
CA SER A 95 -1.26 6.54 6.96
C SER A 95 -1.14 5.35 7.92
N ALA A 96 -2.17 5.10 8.72
CA ALA A 96 -2.22 3.97 9.65
C ALA A 96 -2.23 2.61 8.94
N ALA A 97 -2.76 2.52 7.72
CA ALA A 97 -2.77 1.27 6.95
C ALA A 97 -1.37 0.73 6.63
N PHE A 98 -0.32 1.57 6.70
CA PHE A 98 1.08 1.17 6.50
C PHE A 98 1.77 0.75 7.81
N CYS A 99 1.10 0.87 8.96
CA CYS A 99 1.60 0.41 10.24
C CYS A 99 1.38 -1.11 10.38
N LEU A 100 2.42 -1.88 10.05
CA LEU A 100 2.36 -3.35 10.09
C LEU A 100 2.65 -3.90 11.50
N PRO A 101 2.00 -5.02 11.90
CA PRO A 101 2.41 -5.79 13.06
C PRO A 101 3.88 -6.21 12.98
N SER A 102 4.54 -6.37 14.14
CA SER A 102 5.99 -6.62 14.22
C SER A 102 6.46 -7.80 13.36
N PHE A 103 5.69 -8.89 13.30
CA PHE A 103 6.06 -10.07 12.49
C PHE A 103 6.02 -9.80 10.98
N ALA A 104 5.21 -8.84 10.52
CA ALA A 104 5.04 -8.49 9.11
C ALA A 104 6.00 -7.38 8.66
N LYS A 105 6.65 -6.65 9.59
CA LYS A 105 7.61 -5.59 9.25
C LYS A 105 8.81 -6.09 8.46
N ARG A 106 9.14 -7.38 8.52
CA ARG A 106 10.22 -7.99 7.73
C ARG A 106 10.05 -7.78 6.22
N PHE A 107 8.81 -7.69 5.73
CA PHE A 107 8.51 -7.50 4.32
C PHE A 107 8.74 -6.05 3.85
N SER A 108 8.63 -5.06 4.74
CA SER A 108 8.76 -3.64 4.41
C SER A 108 10.22 -3.14 4.40
N ASN A 109 11.17 -3.90 4.96
CA ASN A 109 12.54 -3.42 5.24
C ASN A 109 13.60 -3.82 4.21
N ALA A 110 13.22 -4.36 3.05
CA ALA A 110 14.17 -4.65 1.96
C ALA A 110 14.87 -3.40 1.36
N LYS A 111 14.58 -2.18 1.85
CA LYS A 111 15.22 -0.91 1.45
C LYS A 111 15.83 -0.11 2.62
N ALA A 112 16.10 -0.72 3.78
CA ALA A 112 16.75 -0.03 4.90
C ALA A 112 18.28 -0.20 4.96
N THR A 113 18.94 -0.61 3.87
CA THR A 113 20.41 -0.68 3.81
C THR A 113 20.92 0.10 2.60
N LYS A 114 21.72 1.14 2.89
CA LYS A 114 22.39 2.11 2.00
C LYS A 114 21.57 3.34 1.60
N ARG A 115 21.43 4.28 2.54
CA ARG A 115 21.56 5.70 2.22
C ARG A 115 23.05 6.09 2.40
N PRO A 116 23.63 6.92 1.51
CA PRO A 116 25.00 7.42 1.67
C PRO A 116 25.16 8.27 2.93
#